data_AF-A0A3D2B390-F1
#
_entry.id   AF-A0A3D2B390-F1
#
_cell.length_a   1.000
_cell.length_b   1.000
_cell.length_c   1.000
_cell.angle_alpha   90.00
_cell.angle_beta   90.00
_cell.angle_gamma   90.00
#
_symmetry.space_group_name_H-M   'P 1'
#
loop_
_entity.id
_entity.type
_entity.pdbx_description
1 polymer ?
#
loop_
_entity_poly.entity_id
_entity_poly.type
_entity_poly.pdbx_seq_one_letter_code
_entity_poly.pdbx_strand_id
1 'polypeptide(L)' 'VPKVALRPLGDINAIFKEMEQGQIRGRMVIDFRS' A
#
# COMPACT_ATOMS: atom_id res chain seq x y z
N VAL A 1 -0.36 -18.24 0.84
CA VAL A 1 -0.90 -17.21 1.77
C VAL A 1 -0.73 -15.84 1.12
N PRO A 2 -1.77 -14.98 1.03
CA PRO A 2 -1.63 -13.65 0.44
C PRO A 2 -0.67 -12.78 1.25
N LYS A 3 0.28 -12.12 0.59
CA LYS A 3 1.15 -11.11 1.20
C LYS A 3 0.44 -9.76 1.17
N VAL A 4 0.14 -9.24 2.35
CA VAL A 4 -0.55 -7.95 2.54
C VAL A 4 0.30 -7.07 3.43
N ALA A 5 0.42 -5.78 3.07
CA ALA A 5 1.02 -4.76 3.92
C ALA A 5 -0.01 -3.65 4.21
N LEU A 6 -0.14 -3.28 5.48
CA LEU A 6 -1.04 -2.24 5.97
C LEU A 6 -0.32 -0.89 5.94
N ARG A 7 -1.00 0.15 5.46
CA ARG A 7 -0.49 1.53 5.41
C ARG A 7 -1.54 2.51 5.94
N PRO A 8 -1.13 3.62 6.59
CA PRO A 8 -2.06 4.68 6.97
C PRO A 8 -2.57 5.44 5.74
N LEU A 9 -3.70 6.15 5.88
CA LEU A 9 -4.28 6.96 4.80
C LEU A 9 -3.32 8.02 4.25
N GLY A 10 -2.47 8.61 5.10
CA GLY A 10 -1.50 9.65 4.70
C GLY A 10 -0.49 9.19 3.65
N ASP A 11 -0.29 7.87 3.52
CA ASP A 11 0.68 7.28 2.61
C ASP A 11 0.16 7.06 1.19
N ILE A 12 -1.10 7.40 0.91
CA ILE A 12 -1.77 7.05 -0.35
C ILE A 12 -1.03 7.55 -1.60
N ASN A 13 -0.47 8.76 -1.53
CA ASN A 13 0.29 9.35 -2.65
C ASN A 13 1.62 8.61 -2.91
N ALA A 14 2.25 8.08 -1.86
CA ALA A 14 3.46 7.28 -2.00
C ALA A 14 3.14 5.90 -2.58
N ILE A 15 2.04 5.28 -2.16
CA ILE A 15 1.58 3.99 -2.70
C ILE A 15 1.31 4.10 -4.21
N PHE A 16 0.66 5.17 -4.68
CA PHE A 16 0.44 5.35 -6.11
C PHE A 16 1.75 5.47 -6.89
N LYS A 17 2.73 6.24 -6.37
CA LYS A 17 4.07 6.33 -6.98
C LYS A 17 4.81 5.00 -7.01
N GLU A 18 4.77 4.25 -5.92
CA GLU A 18 5.37 2.91 -5.81
C GLU A 18 4.69 1.92 -6.78
N MET A 19 3.37 2.05 -6.99
CA MET A 19 2.60 1.25 -7.93
C MET A 19 2.98 1.54 -9.38
N GLU A 20 3.07 2.81 -9.77
CA GLU A 20 3.49 3.23 -11.11
C GLU A 20 4.90 2.75 -11.45
N GLN A 21 5.78 2.68 -10.45
CA GLN A 21 7.14 2.17 -10.58
C GLN A 21 7.24 0.63 -10.52
N GLY A 22 6.13 -0.08 -10.29
CA GLY A 22 6.12 -1.54 -10.18
C GLY A 22 6.80 -2.09 -8.92
N GLN A 23 6.95 -1.28 -7.87
CA GLN A 23 7.65 -1.63 -6.64
C GLN A 23 6.77 -2.41 -5.65
N ILE A 24 5.45 -2.40 -5.84
CA ILE A 24 4.52 -3.10 -4.96
C ILE A 24 4.57 -4.61 -5.21
N ARG A 25 4.91 -5.37 -4.17
CA ARG A 25 4.86 -6.84 -4.15
C ARG A 25 3.68 -7.32 -3.32
N GLY A 26 2.67 -7.88 -3.96
CA GLY A 26 1.46 -8.35 -3.28
C GLY A 26 0.39 -7.25 -3.22
N ARG A 27 -0.36 -7.17 -2.11
CA ARG A 27 -1.43 -6.17 -1.94
C ARG A 27 -1.09 -5.15 -0.86
N MET A 28 -1.27 -3.87 -1.19
CA MET A 28 -1.28 -2.78 -0.22
C MET A 28 -2.71 -2.53 0.22
N VAL A 29 -2.94 -2.43 1.53
CA VAL A 29 -4.26 -2.20 2.11
C VAL A 29 -4.18 -0.99 3.04
N ILE A 30 -5.05 -0.01 2.82
CA ILE A 30 -5.16 1.14 3.71
C ILE A 30 -5.88 0.69 4.99
N ASP A 31 -5.25 0.95 6.14
CA ASP A 31 -5.88 0.73 7.44
C ASP A 31 -6.61 2.00 7.88
N PHE A 32 -7.92 1.89 8.08
CA PHE A 32 -8.79 2.97 8.55
C PHE A 32 -9.11 2.87 10.05
N ARG A 33 -8.56 1.88 10.76
CA ARG A 33 -8.84 1.63 12.19
C ARG A 33 -7.95 2.44 13.13
N SER A 34 -6.97 3.17 12.58
CA SER A 34 -6.00 4.01 13.29
C SER A 34 -6.54 5.40 13.56
#